data_AF-A0A6P0IUX6-F1
#
_entry.id   AF-A0A6P0IUX6-F1
#
_cell.length_a   1.000
_cell.length_b   1.000
_cell.length_c   1.000
_cell.angle_alpha   90.00
_cell.angle_beta   90.00
_cell.angle_gamma   90.00
#
_symmetry.space_group_name_H-M   'P 1'
#
loop_
_entity.id
_entity.type
_entity.pdbx_description
1 polymer ?
#
loop_
_entity_poly.entity_id
_entity_poly.type
_entity_poly.pdbx_seq_one_letter_code
_entity_poly.pdbx_strand_id
1 'polypeptide(L)'
;MSGIENPCLSLAIARLSAAGRENLAIWVLKAPYPGGMVHHDSTWSEYMTKSWLAWQDMFSPFSNHVPISGHHNQYPTTLPSQNQNGATGPEISYSGRLMQGLGIDLWQWLFQGSIRNALERSQGIALGQNKPLRLRLEVRAPDFIPLP
;
A
#
# COMPACT_ATOMS: atom_id res chain seq x y z
N MET A 1 29.15 -20.47 -3.71
CA MET A 1 28.72 -19.87 -4.99
C MET A 1 27.43 -19.08 -4.74
N SER A 2 27.53 -17.81 -4.36
CA SER A 2 26.35 -16.96 -4.17
C SER A 2 25.98 -16.39 -5.53
N GLY A 3 24.90 -16.91 -6.13
CA GLY A 3 24.38 -16.41 -7.40
C GLY A 3 24.17 -14.90 -7.34
N ILE A 4 24.32 -14.25 -8.50
CA ILE A 4 24.14 -12.81 -8.75
C ILE A 4 22.67 -12.47 -8.51
N GLU A 5 22.21 -12.52 -7.28
CA GLU A 5 20.85 -12.10 -6.94
C GLU A 5 20.84 -10.60 -6.71
N ASN A 6 19.78 -9.95 -7.19
CA ASN A 6 19.52 -8.55 -6.86
C ASN A 6 19.21 -8.45 -5.37
N PRO A 7 19.73 -7.42 -4.66
CA PRO A 7 19.29 -7.09 -3.32
C PRO A 7 17.77 -7.08 -3.24
N CYS A 8 17.20 -7.70 -2.21
CA CYS A 8 15.77 -7.89 -2.08
C CYS A 8 15.30 -7.43 -0.71
N LEU A 9 14.32 -6.54 -0.69
CA LEU A 9 13.53 -6.20 0.48
C LEU A 9 12.17 -6.88 0.36
N SER A 10 11.87 -7.82 1.26
CA SER A 10 10.59 -8.52 1.29
C SER A 10 9.81 -8.09 2.51
N LEU A 11 8.57 -7.67 2.28
CA LEU A 11 7.64 -7.19 3.29
C LEU A 11 6.43 -8.13 3.38
N ALA A 12 5.87 -8.32 4.57
CA ALA A 12 4.57 -8.92 4.77
C ALA A 12 3.63 -7.97 5.49
N ILE A 13 2.39 -7.88 5.01
CA ILE A 13 1.29 -7.18 5.67
C ILE A 13 0.37 -8.24 6.28
N ALA A 14 0.10 -8.13 7.58
CA ALA A 14 -0.83 -9.01 8.28
C ALA A 14 -1.70 -8.21 9.24
N ARG A 15 -2.90 -8.70 9.58
CA ARG A 15 -3.76 -8.07 10.58
C ARG A 15 -3.30 -8.37 12.00
N LEU A 16 -3.49 -7.40 12.88
CA LEU A 16 -3.31 -7.55 14.32
C LEU A 16 -4.61 -8.04 14.95
N SER A 17 -4.79 -9.35 15.04
CA SER A 17 -6.04 -9.99 15.50
C SER A 17 -6.54 -9.51 16.86
N ALA A 18 -5.64 -9.04 17.73
CA ALA A 18 -5.96 -8.55 19.07
C ALA A 18 -6.33 -7.05 19.15
N ALA A 19 -6.08 -6.26 18.10
CA ALA A 19 -6.17 -4.80 18.15
C ALA A 19 -7.33 -4.20 17.33
N GLY A 20 -8.01 -4.98 16.49
CA GLY A 20 -9.09 -4.48 15.60
C GLY A 20 -8.80 -4.80 14.13
N ARG A 21 -9.78 -4.58 13.24
CA ARG A 21 -9.67 -4.98 11.82
C ARG A 21 -8.85 -4.01 10.97
N GLU A 22 -8.83 -2.76 11.39
CA GLU A 22 -8.09 -1.65 10.83
C GLU A 22 -6.62 -1.63 11.26
N ASN A 23 -6.25 -2.45 12.24
CA ASN A 23 -4.89 -2.52 12.77
C ASN A 23 -4.10 -3.62 12.04
N LEU A 24 -3.04 -3.21 11.36
CA LEU A 24 -2.14 -4.08 10.61
C LEU A 24 -0.72 -3.97 11.14
N ALA A 25 0.05 -5.03 10.92
CA ALA A 25 1.49 -5.03 11.11
C ALA A 25 2.18 -5.31 9.78
N ILE A 26 3.20 -4.51 9.52
CA ILE A 26 4.09 -4.64 8.37
C ILE A 26 5.41 -5.21 8.88
N TRP A 27 5.84 -6.33 8.34
CA TRP A 27 7.04 -7.05 8.74
C TRP A 27 8.07 -7.07 7.62
N VAL A 28 9.34 -6.85 7.92
CA VAL A 28 10.43 -7.13 6.99
C VAL A 28 10.82 -8.60 7.14
N LEU A 29 10.52 -9.40 6.11
CA LEU A 29 10.85 -10.83 6.05
C LEU A 29 12.28 -11.08 5.55
N LYS A 30 12.77 -10.24 4.64
CA LYS A 30 14.11 -10.33 4.04
C LYS A 30 14.63 -8.93 3.80
N ALA A 31 15.87 -8.68 4.17
CA ALA A 31 16.59 -7.44 3.86
C ALA A 31 18.00 -7.79 3.35
N PRO A 32 18.63 -6.94 2.52
CA PRO A 32 19.98 -7.18 2.00
C PRO A 32 21.09 -6.85 3.03
N TYR A 33 20.78 -6.88 4.32
CA TYR A 33 21.71 -6.60 5.42
C TYR A 33 21.29 -7.31 6.71
N PRO A 34 22.25 -7.60 7.63
CA PRO A 34 21.95 -8.23 8.91
C PRO A 34 21.13 -7.31 9.82
N GLY A 35 20.16 -7.88 10.54
CA GLY A 35 19.32 -7.15 11.51
C GLY A 35 18.21 -6.31 10.88
N GLY A 36 17.90 -6.48 9.59
CA GLY A 36 16.82 -5.76 8.91
C GLY A 36 15.41 -6.28 9.18
N MET A 37 15.25 -7.33 9.99
CA MET A 37 13.95 -7.90 10.36
C MET A 37 13.28 -7.03 11.42
N VAL A 38 12.57 -6.01 10.95
CA VAL A 38 11.82 -5.07 11.79
C VAL A 38 10.32 -5.21 11.51
N HIS A 39 9.51 -4.71 12.43
CA HIS A 39 8.08 -4.57 12.22
C HIS A 39 7.62 -3.15 12.52
N HIS A 40 6.45 -2.82 12.00
CA HIS A 40 5.76 -1.57 12.27
C HIS A 40 4.25 -1.83 12.28
N ASP A 41 3.60 -1.39 13.35
CA ASP A 41 2.14 -1.40 13.44
C ASP A 41 1.61 -0.15 12.75
N SER A 42 0.57 -0.33 11.93
CA SER A 42 -0.03 0.72 11.14
C SER A 42 -1.53 0.54 11.05
N THR A 43 -2.25 1.65 11.00
CA THR A 43 -3.71 1.66 10.87
C THR A 43 -4.10 1.94 9.42
N TRP A 44 -5.02 1.15 8.88
CA TRP A 44 -5.65 1.44 7.59
C TRP A 44 -6.80 2.42 7.79
N SER A 45 -6.71 3.60 7.17
CA SER A 45 -7.68 4.66 7.40
C SER A 45 -8.97 4.45 6.60
N GLU A 46 -10.08 5.00 7.11
CA GLU A 46 -11.37 5.00 6.39
C GLU A 46 -11.27 5.70 5.03
N TYR A 47 -10.45 6.76 4.95
CA TYR A 47 -10.17 7.46 3.69
C TYR A 47 -9.54 6.52 2.65
N MET A 48 -8.57 5.69 3.03
CA MET A 48 -7.96 4.72 2.11
C MET A 48 -8.98 3.72 1.57
N THR A 49 -9.89 3.24 2.45
CA THR A 49 -11.01 2.38 2.03
C THR A 49 -11.94 3.08 1.05
N LYS A 50 -12.34 4.32 1.32
CA LYS A 50 -13.23 5.09 0.45
C LYS A 50 -12.60 5.34 -0.93
N SER A 51 -11.32 5.72 -0.96
CA SER A 51 -10.59 5.94 -2.22
C SER A 51 -10.46 4.65 -3.04
N TRP A 52 -10.24 3.50 -2.38
CA TRP A 52 -10.21 2.20 -3.05
C TRP A 52 -11.56 1.82 -3.65
N LEU A 53 -12.65 1.91 -2.86
CA LEU A 53 -13.99 1.59 -3.33
C LEU A 53 -14.44 2.51 -4.47
N ALA A 54 -14.20 3.82 -4.35
CA ALA A 54 -14.52 4.79 -5.40
C ALA A 54 -13.79 4.48 -6.72
N TRP A 55 -12.55 4.00 -6.65
CA TRP A 55 -11.82 3.54 -7.83
C TRP A 55 -12.40 2.23 -8.39
N GLN A 56 -12.72 1.24 -7.54
CA GLN A 56 -13.31 -0.03 -7.97
C GLN A 56 -14.67 0.15 -8.65
N ASP A 57 -15.52 1.03 -8.13
CA ASP A 57 -16.85 1.31 -8.67
C ASP A 57 -16.80 1.79 -10.13
N MET A 58 -15.70 2.44 -10.53
CA MET A 58 -15.52 2.87 -11.93
C MET A 58 -15.37 1.70 -12.92
N PHE A 59 -14.98 0.52 -12.43
CA PHE A 59 -14.73 -0.68 -13.26
C PHE A 59 -15.76 -1.78 -13.01
N SER A 60 -16.76 -1.56 -12.15
CA SER A 60 -17.79 -2.54 -11.82
C SER A 60 -19.19 -1.99 -12.11
N PRO A 61 -19.60 -1.91 -13.39
CA PRO A 61 -20.90 -1.35 -13.78
C PRO A 61 -22.12 -2.13 -13.25
N PHE A 62 -21.91 -3.32 -12.68
CA PHE A 62 -22.97 -4.22 -12.19
C PHE A 62 -22.67 -4.82 -10.80
N SER A 63 -21.84 -4.18 -9.97
CA SER A 63 -21.44 -4.76 -8.69
C SER A 63 -22.62 -4.89 -7.73
N ASN A 64 -23.16 -6.11 -7.60
CA ASN A 64 -23.87 -6.52 -6.41
C ASN A 64 -22.84 -6.59 -5.29
N HIS A 65 -22.67 -5.50 -4.55
CA HIS A 65 -21.68 -5.36 -3.49
C HIS A 65 -21.72 -6.58 -2.57
N VAL A 66 -20.66 -7.39 -2.55
CA VAL A 66 -20.47 -8.36 -1.47
C VAL A 66 -20.36 -7.52 -0.19
N PRO A 67 -21.25 -7.68 0.79
CA PRO A 67 -21.25 -6.82 1.96
C PRO A 67 -19.92 -7.03 2.69
N ILE A 68 -19.09 -5.99 2.71
CA ILE A 68 -17.97 -5.87 3.64
C ILE A 68 -18.60 -6.00 5.01
N SER A 69 -18.49 -7.19 5.61
CA SER A 69 -19.16 -7.53 6.85
C SER A 69 -18.60 -6.65 7.98
N GLY A 70 -19.17 -5.47 8.20
CA GLY A 70 -18.82 -4.58 9.32
C GLY A 70 -18.87 -3.08 9.06
N HIS A 71 -18.94 -2.58 7.82
CA HIS A 71 -19.11 -1.15 7.56
C HIS A 71 -20.56 -0.85 7.21
N HIS A 72 -21.31 -0.38 8.21
CA HIS A 72 -22.66 0.13 8.03
C HIS A 72 -22.66 1.26 6.99
N ASN A 73 -23.51 1.11 5.98
CA ASN A 73 -23.68 2.03 4.85
C ASN A 73 -23.87 3.48 5.29
N GLN A 74 -22.84 4.29 5.10
CA GLN A 74 -22.99 5.74 4.90
C GLN A 74 -22.03 6.15 3.79
N TYR A 75 -22.51 6.02 2.55
CA TYR A 75 -21.87 6.65 1.40
C TYR A 75 -21.88 8.17 1.63
N PRO A 76 -20.73 8.86 1.76
CA PRO A 76 -20.74 10.31 1.69
C PRO A 76 -20.77 10.70 0.21
N THR A 77 -21.84 11.36 -0.22
CA THR A 77 -21.97 12.00 -1.55
C THR A 77 -21.01 13.19 -1.74
N THR A 78 -19.98 13.34 -0.89
CA THR A 78 -19.01 14.44 -0.99
C THR A 78 -17.59 13.87 -0.98
N LEU A 79 -16.97 13.83 -2.17
CA LEU A 79 -15.55 13.50 -2.31
C LEU A 79 -14.67 14.70 -1.94
N PRO A 80 -13.47 14.46 -1.38
CA PRO A 80 -12.54 15.52 -1.03
C PRO A 80 -12.03 16.21 -2.31
N SER A 81 -12.30 17.51 -2.44
CA SER A 81 -11.68 18.36 -3.45
C SER A 81 -10.21 18.58 -3.06
N GLN A 82 -9.29 17.83 -3.67
CA GLN A 82 -7.86 18.05 -3.48
C GLN A 82 -7.34 19.01 -4.56
N ASN A 83 -6.64 20.05 -4.09
CA ASN A 83 -6.26 21.26 -4.80
C ASN A 83 -5.75 21.07 -6.23
N GLN A 84 -6.37 21.81 -7.14
CA GLN A 84 -5.90 22.06 -8.50
C GLN A 84 -4.67 22.96 -8.42
N ASN A 85 -3.46 22.44 -8.60
CA ASN A 85 -2.31 23.27 -8.91
C ASN A 85 -1.35 22.54 -9.85
N GLY A 86 -1.47 22.87 -11.13
CA GLY A 86 -0.40 22.76 -12.13
C GLY A 86 -0.21 21.40 -12.79
N ALA A 87 -0.90 21.16 -13.91
CA ALA A 87 -0.40 20.21 -14.92
C ALA A 87 -0.86 20.63 -16.32
N THR A 88 0.00 21.37 -17.02
CA THR A 88 0.00 21.42 -18.49
C THR A 88 0.54 20.08 -19.00
N GLY A 89 -0.36 19.12 -19.17
CA GLY A 89 -0.10 17.78 -19.69
C GLY A 89 -1.42 17.15 -20.13
N PRO A 90 -1.41 16.04 -20.90
CA PRO A 90 -2.65 15.37 -21.31
C PRO A 90 -3.51 15.09 -20.08
N GLU A 91 -4.78 15.51 -20.11
CA GLU A 91 -5.69 15.41 -18.96
C GLU A 91 -5.73 13.96 -18.44
N ILE A 92 -5.14 13.74 -17.27
CA ILE A 92 -5.22 12.45 -16.58
C ILE A 92 -6.70 12.22 -16.29
N SER A 93 -7.26 11.09 -16.75
CA SER A 93 -8.67 10.75 -16.50
C SER A 93 -8.98 10.75 -15.00
N TYR A 94 -10.26 10.94 -14.64
CA TYR A 94 -10.68 10.90 -13.23
C TYR A 94 -10.25 9.58 -12.53
N SER A 95 -10.39 8.43 -13.22
CA SER A 95 -9.89 7.15 -12.72
C SER A 95 -8.37 7.12 -12.53
N GLY A 96 -7.62 7.76 -13.44
CA GLY A 96 -6.18 7.90 -13.33
C GLY A 96 -5.77 8.71 -12.10
N ARG A 97 -6.49 9.81 -11.80
CA ARG A 97 -6.25 10.62 -10.61
C ARG A 97 -6.53 9.85 -9.32
N LEU A 98 -7.64 9.11 -9.25
CA LEU A 98 -7.95 8.25 -8.12
C LEU A 98 -6.88 7.18 -7.89
N MET A 99 -6.47 6.48 -8.96
CA MET A 99 -5.43 5.45 -8.86
C MET A 99 -4.07 6.02 -8.45
N GLN A 100 -3.71 7.19 -8.97
CA GLN A 100 -2.48 7.87 -8.62
C GLN A 100 -2.47 8.30 -7.16
N GLY A 101 -3.55 8.94 -6.70
CA GLY A 101 -3.71 9.33 -5.29
C GLY A 101 -3.64 8.13 -4.37
N LEU A 102 -4.42 7.09 -4.66
CA LEU A 102 -4.41 5.85 -3.90
C LEU A 102 -3.04 5.19 -3.89
N GLY A 103 -2.32 5.18 -5.02
CA GLY A 103 -0.96 4.66 -5.09
C GLY A 103 0.00 5.44 -4.19
N ILE A 104 -0.05 6.77 -4.21
CA ILE A 104 0.77 7.64 -3.35
C ILE A 104 0.48 7.36 -1.87
N ASP A 105 -0.80 7.37 -1.50
CA ASP A 105 -1.26 7.17 -0.13
C ASP A 105 -0.88 5.76 0.38
N LEU A 106 -1.00 4.72 -0.47
CA LEU A 106 -0.58 3.36 -0.15
C LEU A 106 0.92 3.26 0.12
N TRP A 107 1.75 3.88 -0.72
CA TRP A 107 3.20 3.87 -0.51
C TRP A 107 3.61 4.65 0.75
N GLN A 108 2.96 5.78 1.01
CA GLN A 108 3.16 6.56 2.23
C GLN A 108 2.72 5.79 3.47
N TRP A 109 1.64 5.01 3.38
CA TRP A 109 1.19 4.12 4.44
C TRP A 109 2.15 2.95 4.69
N LEU A 110 2.63 2.30 3.62
CA LEU A 110 3.50 1.12 3.71
C LEU A 110 4.89 1.45 4.27
N PHE A 111 5.48 2.56 3.83
CA PHE A 111 6.84 2.94 4.18
C PHE A 111 6.87 3.99 5.29
N GLN A 112 6.43 3.59 6.47
CA GLN A 112 6.50 4.40 7.69
C GLN A 112 7.49 3.82 8.69
N GLY A 113 7.92 4.66 9.63
CA GLY A 113 8.74 4.26 10.77
C GLY A 113 9.95 3.40 10.41
N SER A 114 10.04 2.22 11.04
CA SER A 114 11.13 1.26 10.86
C SER A 114 11.19 0.68 9.45
N ILE A 115 10.06 0.57 8.75
CA ILE A 115 9.98 0.04 7.37
C ILE A 115 10.60 1.03 6.39
N ARG A 116 10.40 2.35 6.60
CA ARG A 116 11.07 3.39 5.80
C ARG A 116 12.59 3.30 5.93
N ASN A 117 13.08 3.22 7.16
CA ASN A 117 14.52 3.08 7.43
C ASN A 117 15.08 1.81 6.77
N ALA A 118 14.30 0.72 6.76
CA ALA A 118 14.69 -0.52 6.11
C ALA A 118 14.75 -0.39 4.58
N LEU A 119 13.83 0.35 3.97
CA LEU A 119 13.85 0.68 2.54
C LEU A 119 15.09 1.51 2.19
N GLU A 120 15.32 2.62 2.88
CA GLU A 120 16.44 3.54 2.62
C GLU A 120 17.79 2.80 2.70
N ARG A 121 17.97 1.98 3.73
CA ARG A 121 19.19 1.18 3.89
C ARG A 121 19.33 0.12 2.79
N SER A 122 18.23 -0.52 2.40
CA SER A 122 18.25 -1.50 1.30
C SER A 122 18.57 -0.85 -0.04
N GLN A 123 18.07 0.37 -0.28
CA GLN A 123 18.38 1.16 -1.45
C GLN A 123 19.86 1.57 -1.48
N GLY A 124 20.40 2.05 -0.35
CA GLY A 124 21.82 2.40 -0.25
C GLY A 124 22.74 1.23 -0.60
N ILE A 125 22.40 0.01 -0.17
CA ILE A 125 23.14 -1.20 -0.52
C ILE A 125 23.00 -1.56 -1.99
N ALA A 126 21.77 -1.47 -2.54
CA ALA A 126 21.53 -1.76 -3.94
C ALA A 126 22.30 -0.80 -4.86
N LEU A 127 22.29 0.50 -4.53
CA LEU A 127 23.10 1.53 -5.19
C LEU A 127 24.59 1.24 -5.07
N GLY A 128 25.08 0.90 -3.87
CA GLY A 128 26.49 0.53 -3.65
C GLY A 128 26.93 -0.72 -4.41
N GLN A 129 26.00 -1.61 -4.75
CA GLN A 129 26.25 -2.79 -5.59
C GLN A 129 25.99 -2.55 -7.07
N ASN A 130 25.59 -1.33 -7.47
CA ASN A 130 25.13 -0.99 -8.82
C ASN A 130 24.08 -1.99 -9.35
N LYS A 131 23.11 -2.33 -8.50
CA LYS A 131 22.02 -3.27 -8.81
C LYS A 131 20.67 -2.66 -8.44
N PRO A 132 19.58 -3.04 -9.13
CA PRO A 132 18.25 -2.63 -8.72
C PRO A 132 17.87 -3.32 -7.40
N LEU A 133 17.15 -2.60 -6.54
CA LEU A 133 16.50 -3.18 -5.36
C LEU A 133 15.20 -3.87 -5.80
N ARG A 134 15.09 -5.17 -5.56
CA ARG A 134 13.83 -5.89 -5.71
C ARG A 134 12.97 -5.67 -4.47
N LEU A 135 11.76 -5.17 -4.63
CA LEU A 135 10.76 -5.14 -3.57
C LEU A 135 9.78 -6.29 -3.75
N ARG A 136 9.49 -7.03 -2.68
CA ARG A 136 8.46 -8.07 -2.65
C ARG A 136 7.47 -7.74 -1.55
N LEU A 137 6.19 -7.76 -1.87
CA LEU A 137 5.11 -7.51 -0.91
C LEU A 137 4.23 -8.76 -0.80
N GLU A 138 4.06 -9.27 0.42
CA GLU A 138 3.19 -10.40 0.74
C GLU A 138 1.99 -9.90 1.54
N VAL A 139 0.79 -9.97 0.97
CA VAL A 139 -0.45 -9.64 1.70
C VAL A 139 -0.99 -10.93 2.32
N ARG A 140 -0.95 -11.03 3.65
CA ARG A 140 -1.42 -12.20 4.43
C ARG A 140 -2.79 -11.98 5.07
N ALA A 141 -3.48 -10.92 4.65
CA ALA A 141 -4.82 -10.58 5.10
C ALA A 141 -5.78 -10.68 3.91
N PRO A 142 -6.53 -11.79 3.79
CA PRO A 142 -7.33 -12.09 2.60
C PRO A 142 -8.48 -11.09 2.36
N ASP A 143 -8.90 -10.37 3.39
CA ASP A 143 -9.96 -9.36 3.37
C ASP A 143 -9.43 -7.93 3.48
N PHE A 144 -8.13 -7.70 3.33
CA PHE A 144 -7.51 -6.38 3.44
C PHE A 144 -7.83 -5.48 2.25
N ILE A 145 -7.81 -6.04 1.04
CA ILE A 145 -8.25 -5.38 -0.19
C ILE A 145 -9.16 -6.39 -0.88
N PRO A 146 -10.48 -6.17 -0.95
CA PRO A 146 -11.36 -7.05 -1.72
C PRO A 146 -10.95 -6.91 -3.18
N LEU A 147 -10.22 -7.89 -3.70
CA LEU A 147 -10.01 -8.04 -5.13
C LEU A 147 -11.33 -8.55 -5.73
N PRO A 148 -11.82 -7.98 -6.85
CA PRO A 148 -13.03 -8.44 -7.52
C PRO A 148 -12.87 -9.85 -8.09
#